data_AF-A0A940TZQ2-F1
#
_entry.id   AF-A0A940TZQ2-F1
#
_cell.length_a   1.000
_cell.length_b   1.000
_cell.length_c   1.000
_cell.angle_alpha   90.00
_cell.angle_beta   90.00
_cell.angle_gamma   90.00
#
_symmetry.space_group_name_H-M   'P 1'
#
loop_
_entity.id
_entity.type
_entity.pdbx_description
1 polymer ?
#
loop_
_entity_poly.entity_id
_entity_poly.type
_entity_poly.pdbx_seq_one_letter_code
_entity_poly.pdbx_strand_id
1 'polypeptide(L)'
;DRLIPERVCYVHPKLRSPIIAILIIILIAEIGVIDAATGGVMGAQLNFVFFAVCTMLVPVTAITLFPFLKPDLYQNASAAVRRSIGKVPVITIVGGITLAYLLWMIIASFLYPAVGGRIGSGTVLTLAAFFLSGIAVFYIARAYRLRKEGIDIKWTFSSVPPI
;
A
#
# COMPACT_ATOMS: atom_id res chain seq x y z
N ASP A 1 2.61 2.25 -16.20
CA ASP A 1 2.64 0.93 -15.55
C ASP A 1 1.79 -0.17 -16.18
N ARG A 2 0.78 0.14 -17.01
CA ARG A 2 -0.01 -0.86 -17.75
C ARG A 2 -0.64 -1.98 -16.88
N LEU A 3 -0.54 -1.95 -15.55
CA LEU A 3 -1.03 -3.04 -14.70
C LEU A 3 -2.55 -3.24 -14.80
N ILE A 4 -3.28 -2.14 -14.91
CA ILE A 4 -4.74 -2.10 -14.98
C ILE A 4 -5.21 -2.20 -16.44
N PRO A 5 -6.30 -2.93 -16.75
CA PRO A 5 -6.84 -3.01 -18.10
C PRO A 5 -7.20 -1.63 -18.66
N GLU A 6 -6.91 -1.40 -19.94
CA GLU A 6 -7.14 -0.10 -20.60
C GLU A 6 -8.60 0.38 -20.50
N ARG A 7 -9.56 -0.55 -20.51
CA ARG A 7 -10.99 -0.23 -20.33
C ARG A 7 -11.27 0.40 -18.96
N VAL A 8 -10.60 -0.05 -17.92
CA VAL A 8 -10.75 0.52 -16.57
C VAL A 8 -10.04 1.88 -16.49
N CYS A 9 -8.95 2.06 -17.23
CA CYS A 9 -8.22 3.32 -17.36
C CYS A 9 -8.86 4.33 -18.33
N TYR A 10 -10.03 4.04 -18.92
CA TYR A 10 -10.68 4.93 -19.86
C TYR A 10 -11.09 6.25 -19.17
N VAL A 11 -10.59 7.37 -19.69
CA VAL A 11 -10.91 8.72 -19.22
C VAL A 11 -11.94 9.35 -20.16
N HIS A 12 -13.07 9.79 -19.59
CA HIS A 12 -14.13 10.41 -20.37
C HIS A 12 -13.69 11.76 -20.94
N PRO A 13 -13.87 12.02 -22.25
CA PRO A 13 -13.27 13.18 -22.91
C PRO A 13 -13.80 14.53 -22.42
N LYS A 14 -15.08 14.60 -22.02
CA LYS A 14 -15.71 15.84 -21.54
C LYS A 14 -15.56 16.07 -20.03
N LEU A 15 -15.56 15.00 -19.24
CA LEU A 15 -15.52 15.06 -17.77
C LEU A 15 -14.08 14.95 -17.23
N ARG A 16 -13.14 14.55 -18.09
CA ARG A 16 -11.72 14.31 -17.76
C ARG A 16 -11.54 13.40 -16.54
N SER A 17 -12.48 12.46 -16.36
CA SER A 17 -12.53 11.55 -15.21
C SER A 17 -12.58 10.08 -15.66
N PRO A 18 -11.96 9.16 -14.92
CA PRO A 18 -11.99 7.73 -15.23
C PRO A 18 -13.28 7.09 -14.71
N ILE A 19 -14.39 7.29 -15.44
CA ILE A 19 -15.75 6.91 -14.98
C ILE A 19 -15.84 5.42 -14.61
N ILE A 20 -15.21 4.54 -15.39
CA ILE A 20 -15.27 3.09 -15.13
C ILE A 20 -14.53 2.73 -13.84
N ALA A 21 -13.34 3.30 -13.61
CA ALA A 21 -12.62 3.10 -12.35
C ALA A 21 -13.42 3.65 -11.16
N ILE A 22 -14.03 4.83 -11.31
CA ILE A 22 -14.88 5.44 -10.28
C ILE A 22 -16.08 4.53 -9.96
N LEU A 23 -16.77 4.01 -10.98
CA LEU A 23 -17.91 3.10 -10.79
C LEU A 23 -17.49 1.84 -10.01
N ILE A 24 -16.36 1.23 -10.37
CA ILE A 24 -15.83 0.05 -9.66
C ILE A 24 -15.55 0.39 -8.19
N ILE A 25 -14.91 1.54 -7.93
CA ILE A 25 -14.61 1.98 -6.56
C ILE A 25 -15.89 2.24 -5.77
N ILE A 26 -16.90 2.87 -6.38
CA ILE A 26 -18.20 3.12 -5.73
C ILE A 26 -18.85 1.79 -5.33
N LEU A 27 -18.88 0.80 -6.21
CA LEU A 27 -19.47 -0.51 -5.90
C LEU A 27 -18.72 -1.22 -4.76
N ILE A 28 -17.40 -1.14 -4.74
CA ILE A 28 -16.59 -1.71 -3.66
C ILE A 28 -16.80 -0.94 -2.34
N ALA A 29 -16.87 0.39 -2.41
CA ALA A 29 -17.11 1.25 -1.25
C ALA A 29 -18.48 0.97 -0.63
N GLU A 30 -19.52 0.76 -1.44
CA GLU A 30 -20.87 0.43 -0.97
C GLU A 30 -20.87 -0.86 -0.14
N ILE A 31 -20.13 -1.89 -0.58
CA ILE A 31 -19.96 -3.13 0.18
C ILE A 31 -19.30 -2.83 1.54
N GLY A 32 -18.27 -1.98 1.56
CA GLY A 32 -17.62 -1.54 2.80
C GLY A 32 -18.53 -0.77 3.73
N VAL A 33 -19.42 0.08 3.19
CA VAL A 33 -20.42 0.83 3.98
C VAL A 33 -21.45 -0.10 4.58
N ILE A 34 -21.94 -1.09 3.83
CA ILE A 34 -22.89 -2.09 4.35
C ILE A 34 -22.23 -2.93 5.45
N ASP A 35 -20.98 -3.35 5.26
CA ASP A 35 -20.22 -4.05 6.30
C ASP A 35 -20.07 -3.18 7.55
N ALA A 36 -19.76 -1.89 7.40
CA ALA A 36 -19.70 -0.95 8.52
C ALA A 36 -21.02 -0.78 9.27
N ALA A 37 -22.11 -0.61 8.54
CA ALA A 37 -23.44 -0.40 9.11
C ALA A 37 -23.95 -1.63 9.87
N THR A 38 -23.52 -2.83 9.47
CA THR A 38 -23.93 -4.10 10.08
C THR A 38 -22.99 -4.57 11.20
N GLY A 39 -21.98 -3.79 11.56
CA GLY A 39 -20.99 -4.15 12.59
C GLY A 39 -19.99 -5.21 12.12
N GLY A 40 -19.79 -5.30 10.80
CA GLY A 40 -18.82 -6.17 10.18
C GLY A 40 -17.37 -5.80 10.49
N VAL A 41 -16.47 -6.68 10.05
CA VAL A 41 -15.05 -6.65 10.41
C VAL A 41 -14.33 -5.48 9.73
N MET A 42 -14.77 -5.07 8.54
CA MET A 42 -14.12 -4.02 7.75
C MET A 42 -14.50 -2.62 8.22
N GLY A 43 -15.70 -2.43 8.76
CA GLY A 43 -16.21 -1.09 9.07
C GLY A 43 -16.20 -0.65 10.53
N ALA A 44 -15.74 -1.49 11.46
CA ALA A 44 -15.43 -1.02 12.80
C ALA A 44 -14.24 -0.03 12.75
N GLN A 45 -14.47 1.23 13.14
CA GLN A 45 -13.47 2.32 13.08
C GLN A 45 -12.11 1.95 13.72
N LEU A 46 -12.11 1.09 14.74
CA LEU A 46 -10.88 0.63 15.40
C LEU A 46 -10.12 -0.45 14.60
N ASN A 47 -10.80 -1.32 13.86
CA ASN A 47 -10.16 -2.30 12.98
C ASN A 47 -9.47 -1.62 11.78
N PHE A 48 -10.01 -0.50 11.31
CA PHE A 48 -9.39 0.30 10.25
C PHE A 48 -7.99 0.79 10.63
N VAL A 49 -7.78 1.21 11.88
CA VAL A 49 -6.47 1.67 12.36
C VAL A 49 -5.45 0.54 12.28
N PHE A 50 -5.83 -0.68 12.69
CA PHE A 50 -4.99 -1.86 12.56
C PHE A 50 -4.59 -2.13 11.10
N PHE A 51 -5.55 -2.09 10.16
CA PHE A 51 -5.27 -2.26 8.73
C PHE A 51 -4.33 -1.16 8.17
N ALA A 52 -4.57 0.10 8.54
CA ALA A 52 -3.74 1.22 8.13
C ALA A 52 -2.28 1.07 8.62
N VAL A 53 -2.10 0.69 9.89
CA VAL A 53 -0.77 0.48 10.48
C VAL A 53 -0.04 -0.68 9.78
N CYS A 54 -0.72 -1.80 9.54
CA CYS A 54 -0.12 -2.95 8.84
C CYS A 54 0.28 -2.61 7.40
N THR A 55 -0.56 -1.88 6.67
CA THR A 55 -0.24 -1.47 5.29
C THR A 55 0.91 -0.48 5.21
N MET A 56 1.08 0.39 6.23
CA MET A 56 2.19 1.35 6.31
C MET A 56 3.55 0.71 6.63
N LEU A 57 3.60 -0.53 7.12
CA LEU A 57 4.88 -1.21 7.34
C LEU A 57 5.73 -1.30 6.07
N VAL A 58 5.10 -1.56 4.92
CA VAL A 58 5.82 -1.69 3.64
C VAL A 58 6.49 -0.38 3.20
N PRO A 59 5.78 0.74 3.01
CA PRO A 59 6.40 1.99 2.59
C PRO A 59 7.37 2.56 3.64
N VAL A 60 7.08 2.42 4.94
CA VAL A 60 7.97 2.91 6.00
C VAL A 60 9.26 2.09 6.05
N THR A 61 9.18 0.77 5.87
CA THR A 61 10.40 -0.06 5.77
C THR A 61 11.20 0.30 4.52
N ALA A 62 10.51 0.49 3.38
CA ALA A 62 11.15 0.87 2.12
C ALA A 62 11.93 2.18 2.24
N ILE A 63 11.34 3.22 2.86
CA ILE A 63 12.01 4.51 3.02
C ILE A 63 13.13 4.48 4.07
N THR A 64 12.96 3.67 5.13
CA THR A 64 13.99 3.50 6.17
C THR A 64 15.26 2.88 5.58
N LEU A 65 15.10 1.89 4.71
CA LEU A 65 16.19 1.16 4.06
C LEU A 65 16.63 1.78 2.73
N PHE A 66 15.93 2.81 2.23
CA PHE A 66 16.17 3.44 0.94
C PHE A 66 17.63 3.85 0.70
N PRO A 67 18.32 4.50 1.65
CA PRO A 67 19.72 4.91 1.46
C PRO A 67 20.69 3.74 1.26
N PHE A 68 20.36 2.55 1.76
CA PHE A 68 21.21 1.36 1.72
C PHE A 68 20.87 0.43 0.55
N LEU A 69 19.59 0.31 0.21
CA LEU A 69 19.13 -0.58 -0.87
C LEU A 69 19.26 0.06 -2.26
N LYS A 70 19.21 1.40 -2.34
CA LYS A 70 19.30 2.15 -3.59
C LYS A 70 20.21 3.38 -3.42
N PRO A 71 21.50 3.19 -3.12
CA PRO A 71 22.43 4.30 -2.87
C PRO A 71 22.53 5.25 -4.05
N ASP A 72 22.49 4.75 -5.29
CA ASP A 72 22.55 5.56 -6.51
C ASP A 72 21.35 6.51 -6.65
N LEU A 73 20.15 6.05 -6.31
CA LEU A 73 18.95 6.89 -6.32
C LEU A 73 18.95 7.88 -5.15
N TYR A 74 19.45 7.45 -3.99
CA TYR A 74 19.56 8.31 -2.82
C TYR A 74 20.54 9.47 -3.03
N GLN A 75 21.69 9.23 -3.68
CA GLN A 75 22.66 10.28 -3.99
C GLN A 75 22.12 11.33 -4.98
N ASN A 76 21.22 10.93 -5.87
CA ASN A 76 20.54 11.83 -6.82
C ASN A 76 19.26 12.47 -6.25
N ALA A 77 18.87 12.14 -5.01
CA ALA A 77 17.69 12.73 -4.38
C ALA A 77 17.91 14.19 -3.96
N SER A 78 16.81 14.88 -3.62
CA SER A 78 16.87 16.28 -3.19
C SER A 78 17.68 16.45 -1.89
N ALA A 79 18.22 17.66 -1.67
CA ALA A 79 19.04 17.98 -0.51
C ALA A 79 18.34 17.68 0.83
N ALA A 80 17.01 17.82 0.88
CA ALA A 80 16.22 17.48 2.06
C ALA A 80 16.24 15.98 2.39
N VAL A 81 16.13 15.12 1.36
CA VAL A 81 16.15 13.65 1.51
C VAL A 81 17.54 13.14 1.86
N ARG A 82 18.58 13.76 1.30
CA ARG A 82 19.98 13.40 1.53
C ARG A 82 20.55 13.85 2.87
N ARG A 83 19.77 14.59 3.67
CA ARG A 83 20.25 15.12 4.94
C ARG A 83 20.70 13.98 5.85
N SER A 84 21.91 14.08 6.38
CA SER A 84 22.46 13.12 7.34
C SER A 84 22.85 13.83 8.63
N ILE A 85 22.76 13.10 9.74
CA ILE A 85 23.33 13.50 11.03
C ILE A 85 24.53 12.59 11.25
N GLY A 86 25.73 13.14 11.08
CA GLY A 86 26.96 12.35 11.02
C GLY A 86 26.93 11.34 9.86
N LYS A 87 27.10 10.06 10.18
CA LYS A 87 27.13 8.96 9.20
C LYS A 87 25.75 8.38 8.87
N VAL A 88 24.68 8.79 9.56
CA VAL A 88 23.36 8.18 9.42
C VAL A 88 22.41 9.13 8.66
N PRO A 89 21.78 8.67 7.56
CA PRO A 89 20.72 9.41 6.88
C PRO A 89 19.55 9.73 7.83
N VAL A 90 19.10 10.99 7.85
CA VAL A 90 17.96 11.43 8.68
C VAL A 90 16.71 10.62 8.35
N ILE A 91 16.52 10.28 7.07
CA ILE A 91 15.37 9.52 6.61
C ILE A 91 15.31 8.10 7.20
N THR A 92 16.46 7.48 7.45
CA THR A 92 16.55 6.19 8.15
C THR A 92 16.21 6.34 9.62
N ILE A 93 16.62 7.43 10.27
CA ILE A 93 16.30 7.68 11.68
C ILE A 93 14.79 7.89 11.85
N VAL A 94 14.21 8.81 11.06
CA VAL A 94 12.77 9.11 11.10
C VAL A 94 11.97 7.86 10.76
N GLY A 95 12.33 7.17 9.66
CA GLY A 95 11.69 5.93 9.25
C GLY A 95 11.79 4.83 10.32
N GLY A 96 12.94 4.68 10.98
CA GLY A 96 13.13 3.73 12.07
C GLY A 96 12.27 4.03 13.29
N ILE A 97 12.16 5.30 13.70
CA ILE A 97 11.26 5.74 14.78
C ILE A 97 9.80 5.45 14.40
N THR A 98 9.41 5.79 13.16
CA THR A 98 8.06 5.50 12.66
C THR A 98 7.81 3.99 12.64
N LEU A 99 8.76 3.17 12.21
CA LEU A 99 8.63 1.72 12.18
C LEU A 99 8.44 1.15 13.59
N ALA A 100 9.23 1.62 14.56
CA ALA A 100 9.08 1.24 15.96
C ALA A 100 7.69 1.61 16.50
N TYR A 101 7.20 2.81 16.16
CA TYR A 101 5.84 3.24 16.53
C TYR A 101 4.75 2.38 15.87
N LEU A 102 4.88 2.04 14.59
CA LEU A 102 3.93 1.15 13.91
C LEU A 102 3.91 -0.25 14.54
N LEU A 103 5.08 -0.81 14.86
CA LEU A 103 5.18 -2.10 15.55
C LEU A 103 4.51 -2.04 16.93
N TRP A 104 4.76 -0.96 17.68
CA TRP A 104 4.08 -0.72 18.95
C TRP A 104 2.56 -0.64 18.78
N MET A 105 2.06 0.06 17.75
CA MET A 105 0.63 0.17 17.48
C MET A 105 -0.01 -1.18 17.15
N ILE A 106 0.70 -2.05 16.42
CA ILE A 106 0.23 -3.43 16.16
C ILE A 106 0.10 -4.17 17.50
N ILE A 107 1.16 -4.17 18.32
CA ILE A 107 1.15 -4.85 19.62
C ILE A 107 0.03 -4.30 20.52
N ALA A 108 -0.09 -2.97 20.61
CA ALA A 108 -1.11 -2.30 21.40
C ALA A 108 -2.54 -2.64 20.94
N SER A 109 -2.75 -2.87 19.64
CA SER A 109 -4.05 -3.25 19.12
C SER A 109 -4.50 -4.64 19.59
N PHE A 110 -3.56 -5.55 19.90
CA PHE A 110 -3.85 -6.86 20.49
C PHE A 110 -3.94 -6.81 22.02
N LEU A 111 -3.12 -5.98 22.68
CA LEU A 111 -3.08 -5.87 24.14
C LEU A 111 -4.24 -5.05 24.70
N TYR A 112 -4.70 -4.05 23.96
CA TYR A 112 -5.73 -3.10 24.39
C TYR A 112 -6.91 -3.11 23.41
N PRO A 113 -7.89 -4.02 23.58
CA PRO A 113 -9.07 -4.10 22.72
C PRO A 113 -9.90 -2.81 22.66
N ALA A 114 -9.76 -1.94 23.67
CA ALA A 114 -10.37 -0.61 23.69
C ALA A 114 -9.80 0.34 22.62
N VAL A 115 -8.58 0.10 22.15
CA VAL A 115 -7.86 0.94 21.18
C VAL A 115 -7.84 0.28 19.78
N GLY A 116 -7.69 -1.05 19.72
CA GLY A 116 -7.61 -1.79 18.45
C GLY A 116 -8.92 -2.43 17.97
N GLY A 117 -9.99 -2.35 18.78
CA GLY A 117 -11.15 -3.21 18.61
C GLY A 117 -10.84 -4.66 19.01
N ARG A 118 -11.84 -5.54 19.01
CA ARG A 118 -11.60 -6.97 19.24
C ARG A 118 -10.97 -7.58 17.98
N ILE A 119 -9.64 -7.56 17.91
CA ILE A 119 -8.90 -8.24 16.84
C ILE A 119 -9.02 -9.76 17.04
N GLY A 120 -9.86 -10.38 16.22
CA GLY A 120 -10.03 -11.82 16.16
C GLY A 120 -9.44 -12.44 14.89
N SER A 121 -9.61 -13.74 14.74
CA SER A 121 -9.22 -14.49 13.53
C SER A 121 -9.86 -13.91 12.26
N GLY A 122 -11.11 -13.43 12.33
CA GLY A 122 -11.79 -12.79 11.21
C GLY A 122 -11.09 -11.51 10.71
N THR A 123 -10.63 -10.66 11.63
CA THR A 123 -9.88 -9.42 11.30
C THR A 123 -8.56 -9.73 10.63
N VAL A 124 -7.82 -10.70 11.16
CA VAL A 124 -6.52 -11.12 10.60
C VAL A 124 -6.71 -11.78 9.23
N LEU A 125 -7.71 -12.63 9.07
CA LEU A 125 -8.01 -13.28 7.79
C LEU A 125 -8.44 -12.28 6.72
N THR A 126 -9.23 -11.28 7.09
CA THR A 126 -9.64 -10.19 6.19
C THR A 126 -8.44 -9.37 5.71
N LEU A 127 -7.54 -9.01 6.63
CA LEU A 127 -6.29 -8.33 6.27
C LEU A 127 -5.43 -9.19 5.33
N ALA A 128 -5.26 -10.48 5.66
CA ALA A 128 -4.52 -11.41 4.82
C ALA A 128 -5.14 -11.52 3.42
N ALA A 129 -6.47 -11.58 3.32
CA ALA A 129 -7.18 -11.60 2.04
C ALA A 129 -6.91 -10.33 1.22
N PHE A 130 -6.91 -9.15 1.84
CA PHE A 130 -6.56 -7.91 1.14
C PHE A 130 -5.11 -7.92 0.61
N PHE A 131 -4.14 -8.28 1.45
CA PHE A 131 -2.74 -8.38 1.03
C PHE A 131 -2.55 -9.39 -0.10
N LEU A 132 -3.12 -10.59 0.04
CA LEU A 132 -3.03 -11.65 -0.97
C LEU A 132 -3.75 -11.27 -2.26
N SER A 133 -4.86 -10.53 -2.19
CA SER A 133 -5.56 -10.04 -3.38
C SER A 133 -4.71 -9.08 -4.20
N GLY A 134 -3.98 -8.16 -3.55
CA GLY A 134 -3.07 -7.24 -4.24
C GLY A 134 -1.91 -7.99 -4.92
N ILE A 135 -1.33 -8.96 -4.21
CA ILE A 135 -0.29 -9.84 -4.77
C ILE A 135 -0.83 -10.64 -5.96
N ALA A 136 -2.01 -11.24 -5.82
CA ALA A 136 -2.65 -12.01 -6.88
C ALA A 136 -2.91 -11.15 -8.12
N VAL A 137 -3.49 -9.96 -7.96
CA VAL A 137 -3.72 -9.02 -9.07
C VAL A 137 -2.42 -8.70 -9.80
N PHE A 138 -1.33 -8.44 -9.06
CA PHE A 138 -0.03 -8.16 -9.65
C PHE A 138 0.50 -9.33 -10.49
N TYR A 139 0.50 -10.54 -9.94
CA TYR A 139 1.03 -11.71 -10.64
C TYR A 139 0.13 -12.17 -11.80
N ILE A 140 -1.20 -12.07 -11.67
CA ILE A 140 -2.14 -12.37 -12.75
C ILE A 140 -1.94 -11.39 -13.91
N ALA A 141 -1.87 -10.09 -13.62
CA ALA A 141 -1.61 -9.07 -14.64
C ALA A 141 -0.26 -9.28 -15.33
N ARG A 142 0.79 -9.61 -14.55
CA ARG A 142 2.11 -9.95 -15.09
C ARG A 142 2.08 -11.18 -15.99
N ALA A 143 1.45 -12.28 -15.56
CA ALA A 143 1.37 -13.51 -16.34
C ALA A 143 0.58 -13.31 -17.65
N TYR A 144 -0.53 -12.56 -17.59
CA TYR A 144 -1.33 -12.24 -18.77
C TYR A 144 -0.55 -11.39 -19.79
N ARG A 145 0.12 -10.33 -19.33
CA ARG A 145 0.89 -9.44 -20.23
C ARG A 145 2.18 -10.06 -20.74
N LEU A 146 2.89 -10.84 -19.92
CA LEU A 146 4.06 -11.57 -20.39
C LEU A 146 3.67 -12.56 -21.51
N ARG A 147 2.50 -13.20 -21.39
CA ARG A 147 1.98 -14.13 -22.42
C ARG A 147 1.44 -13.43 -23.67
N LYS A 148 0.83 -12.25 -23.56
CA LYS A 148 0.21 -11.56 -24.70
C LYS A 148 1.07 -10.50 -25.38
N GLU A 149 1.88 -9.77 -24.62
CA GLU A 149 2.60 -8.57 -25.06
C GLU A 149 4.12 -8.76 -25.02
N GLY A 150 4.62 -9.82 -24.36
CA GLY A 150 6.07 -10.06 -24.22
C GLY A 150 6.79 -9.06 -23.30
N ILE A 151 6.05 -8.17 -22.63
CA ILE A 151 6.60 -7.13 -21.75
C ILE A 151 6.65 -7.67 -20.31
N ASP A 152 7.84 -7.72 -19.70
CA ASP A 152 7.94 -7.96 -18.26
C ASP A 152 7.69 -6.65 -17.50
N ILE A 153 6.53 -6.57 -16.84
CA ILE A 153 6.11 -5.45 -15.99
C ILE A 153 7.17 -5.10 -14.92
N LYS A 154 8.05 -6.04 -14.53
CA LYS A 154 9.17 -5.78 -13.61
C LYS A 154 10.13 -4.68 -14.11
N TRP A 155 10.25 -4.51 -15.43
CA TRP A 155 11.11 -3.48 -16.01
C TRP A 155 10.63 -2.07 -15.67
N THR A 156 9.32 -1.86 -15.59
CA THR A 156 8.74 -0.55 -15.23
C THR A 156 9.13 -0.12 -13.82
N PHE A 157 9.43 -1.06 -12.92
CA PHE A 157 9.87 -0.78 -11.55
C PHE A 157 11.40 -0.76 -11.38
N SER A 158 12.17 -0.89 -12.45
CA SER A 158 13.64 -0.93 -12.39
C SER A 158 14.29 0.45 -12.34
N SER A 159 13.60 1.50 -12.79
CA SER A 159 14.07 2.89 -12.75
C SER A 159 12.99 3.85 -12.27
N VAL A 160 13.43 4.91 -11.57
CA VAL A 160 12.62 6.12 -11.36
C VAL A 160 13.25 7.20 -12.24
N PRO A 161 12.58 7.79 -13.26
CA PRO A 161 11.23 7.52 -13.75
C PRO A 161 11.11 6.18 -14.51
N PRO A 162 9.90 5.58 -14.55
CA PRO A 162 9.66 4.34 -15.30
C PRO A 162 9.89 4.57 -16.80
N ILE A 163 10.68 3.69 -17.42
CA ILE A 163 10.90 3.60 -18.89
C ILE A 163 9.69 2.98 -19.61
#